data_AF-A0A2H9ZZ70-F1
#
_entry.id   AF-A0A2H9ZZ70-F1
#
_cell.length_a   1.000
_cell.length_b   1.000
_cell.length_c   1.000
_cell.angle_alpha   90.00
_cell.angle_beta   90.00
_cell.angle_gamma   90.00
#
_symmetry.space_group_name_H-M   'P 1'
#
loop_
_entity.id
_entity.type
_entity.pdbx_description
1 polymer ?
#
loop_
_entity_poly.entity_id
_entity_poly.type
_entity_poly.pdbx_seq_one_letter_code
_entity_poly.pdbx_strand_id
1 'polypeptide(L)' 'MLLRNLDQTNELCNETRLIVTRIEDRVIEAEIITGTNIGEKVIIPRIILTNSKSDLPFIQLLIYHL' A
#
# COMPACT_ATOMS: atom_id res chain seq x y z
N MET A 1 -5.17 -0.29 3.44
CA MET A 1 -5.91 -0.73 2.24
C MET A 1 -5.30 -0.04 1.04
N LEU A 2 -5.07 -0.75 -0.05
CA LEU A 2 -4.57 -0.16 -1.30
C LEU A 2 -5.64 0.76 -1.90
N LEU A 3 -5.19 1.91 -2.39
CA LEU A 3 -6.04 2.93 -3.01
C LEU A 3 -5.92 2.96 -4.54
N ARG A 4 -4.97 2.21 -5.10
CA ARG A 4 -4.85 1.92 -6.52
C ARG A 4 -4.35 0.50 -6.73
N ASN A 5 -4.52 0.03 -7.96
CA ASN A 5 -3.91 -1.22 -8.39
C ASN A 5 -2.39 -1.04 -8.54
N LEU A 6 -1.64 -1.91 -7.85
CA LEU A 6 -0.20 -2.07 -7.96
C LEU A 6 0.16 -3.23 -8.88
N ASP A 7 -0.51 -4.36 -8.68
CA ASP A 7 -0.33 -5.57 -9.46
C ASP A 7 -1.64 -6.37 -9.43
N GLN A 8 -2.44 -6.23 -10.50
CA GLN A 8 -3.73 -6.93 -10.58
C GLN A 8 -3.56 -8.44 -10.76
N THR A 9 -2.45 -8.89 -11.36
CA THR A 9 -2.18 -10.32 -11.56
C THR A 9 -1.92 -11.01 -10.23
N ASN A 10 -1.29 -10.31 -9.29
CA ASN A 10 -1.01 -10.80 -7.94
C ASN A 10 -2.01 -10.29 -6.88
N GLU A 11 -3.19 -9.82 -7.29
CA GLU A 11 -4.26 -9.34 -6.39
C GLU A 11 -3.85 -8.19 -5.44
N LEU A 12 -2.81 -7.43 -5.79
CA LEU A 12 -2.46 -6.17 -5.17
C LEU A 12 -3.24 -5.03 -5.85
N CYS A 13 -4.55 -5.13 -5.75
CA CYS A 13 -5.50 -4.20 -6.34
C CYS A 13 -6.14 -3.30 -5.27
N ASN A 14 -7.03 -2.41 -5.71
CA ASN A 14 -7.89 -1.64 -4.82
C ASN A 14 -8.55 -2.55 -3.79
N GLU A 15 -8.75 -2.01 -2.58
CA GLU A 15 -9.43 -2.70 -1.49
C GLU A 15 -8.63 -3.83 -0.82
N THR A 16 -7.50 -4.26 -1.38
CA THR A 16 -6.58 -5.18 -0.70
C THR A 16 -6.09 -4.53 0.58
N ARG A 17 -6.43 -5.14 1.72
CA ARG A 17 -6.00 -4.71 3.04
C ARG A 17 -4.68 -5.39 3.37
N LEU A 18 -3.79 -4.60 3.93
CA LEU A 18 -2.41 -4.94 4.22
C LEU A 18 -2.10 -4.51 5.65
N ILE A 19 -1.33 -5.31 6.39
CA ILE A 19 -0.69 -4.91 7.64
C ILE A 19 0.77 -4.63 7.35
N VAL A 20 1.23 -3.42 7.66
CA VAL A 20 2.65 -3.06 7.50
C VAL A 20 3.47 -3.83 8.54
N THR A 21 4.49 -4.54 8.07
CA THR A 21 5.41 -5.31 8.91
C THR A 21 6.75 -4.61 9.05
N ARG A 22 7.20 -3.85 8.03
CA ARG A 22 8.42 -3.03 8.06
C ARG A 22 8.30 -1.80 7.18
N ILE A 23 8.89 -0.68 7.61
CA ILE A 23 9.01 0.54 6.81
C ILE A 23 10.50 0.84 6.65
N GLU A 24 10.94 0.97 5.41
CA GLU A 24 12.30 1.36 5.05
C GLU A 24 12.26 2.71 4.31
N ASP A 25 13.44 3.25 3.97
CA ASP A 25 13.55 4.54 3.29
C ASP A 25 12.84 4.57 1.93
N ARG A 26 12.88 3.45 1.19
CA ARG A 26 12.37 3.36 -0.19
C ARG A 26 11.25 2.37 -0.38
N VAL A 27 10.97 1.52 0.60
CA VAL A 27 9.99 0.43 0.49
C VAL A 27 9.21 0.23 1.79
N ILE A 28 8.06 -0.41 1.66
CA ILE A 28 7.21 -0.85 2.77
C ILE A 28 7.00 -2.35 2.57
N GLU A 29 7.30 -3.13 3.61
CA GLU A 29 6.92 -4.53 3.67
C GLU A 29 5.57 -4.64 4.36
N ALA A 30 4.69 -5.45 3.77
CA ALA A 30 3.37 -5.67 4.33
C ALA A 30 2.88 -7.10 4.07
N GLU A 31 1.93 -7.53 4.89
CA GLU A 31 1.24 -8.81 4.76
C GLU A 31 -0.20 -8.59 4.33
N ILE A 32 -0.66 -9.36 3.35
CA ILE A 32 -2.03 -9.32 2.85
C ILE A 32 -2.98 -9.98 3.86
N ILE A 33 -4.07 -9.29 4.22
CA ILE A 33 -5.07 -9.78 5.18
C ILE A 33 -6.48 -9.94 4.59
N THR A 34 -6.62 -9.77 3.27
CA THR A 34 -7.87 -9.95 2.52
C THR A 34 -7.59 -10.47 1.12
N GLY A 35 -8.52 -11.20 0.52
CA GLY A 35 -8.37 -11.74 -0.84
C GLY A 35 -7.94 -13.20 -0.83
N THR A 36 -7.41 -13.70 -1.95
CA THR A 36 -6.97 -15.10 -2.02
C THR A 36 -5.52 -15.27 -1.55
N ASN A 37 -4.72 -14.21 -1.60
CA ASN A 37 -3.31 -14.18 -1.21
C ASN A 37 -3.08 -13.84 0.29
N ILE A 38 -4.00 -14.21 1.18
CA ILE A 38 -3.86 -13.92 2.63
C ILE A 38 -2.59 -14.56 3.20
N GLY A 39 -1.84 -13.80 4.01
CA GLY A 39 -0.58 -14.22 4.62
C GLY A 39 0.64 -14.02 3.72
N GLU A 40 0.44 -13.65 2.46
CA GLU A 40 1.54 -13.35 1.56
C GLU A 40 2.22 -12.02 1.94
N LYS A 41 3.55 -12.02 1.90
CA LYS A 41 4.37 -10.84 2.15
C LYS A 41 4.71 -10.14 0.84
N VAL A 42 4.48 -8.84 0.80
CA VAL A 42 4.70 -8.01 -0.38
C VAL A 42 5.59 -6.82 -0.05
N ILE A 43 6.42 -6.42 -1.01
CA ILE A 43 7.30 -5.26 -0.92
C ILE A 43 6.74 -4.20 -1.87
N ILE A 44 6.32 -3.07 -1.30
CA ILE A 44 5.71 -1.96 -2.04
C ILE A 44 6.67 -0.78 -2.02
N PRO A 45 6.99 -0.16 -3.17
CA PRO A 45 7.76 1.08 -3.20
C PRO A 45 7.09 2.17 -2.34
N ARG A 46 7.85 2.80 -1.45
CA ARG A 46 7.37 3.90 -0.62
C ARG A 46 7.26 5.15 -1.48
N ILE A 47 6.03 5.53 -1.82
CA ILE A 47 5.74 6.77 -2.54
C ILE A 47 5.12 7.74 -1.55
N ILE A 48 5.86 8.81 -1.25
CA ILE A 48 5.38 9.89 -0.38
C ILE A 48 4.67 10.90 -1.27
N LEU A 49 3.36 11.04 -1.10
CA LEU A 49 2.64 12.17 -1.66
C LEU A 49 2.57 13.28 -0.64
N THR A 50 3.18 14.41 -0.99
CA THR A 50 3.00 15.66 -0.27
C THR A 50 1.63 16.24 -0.66
N ASN A 51 0.56 15.79 -0.02
CA ASN A 51 -0.74 16.46 -0.16
C ASN A 51 -0.73 17.72 0.69
N SER A 52 -0.88 18.89 0.06
CA SER A 52 -0.88 20.22 0.68
C SER A 52 -2.13 20.54 1.54
N LYS A 53 -2.87 19.51 1.97
CA LYS A 53 -4.04 19.63 2.85
C LYS A 53 -3.96 18.58 3.95
N SER A 54 -3.35 19.02 5.04
CA SER A 54 -3.37 18.41 6.35
C SER A 54 -4.79 18.47 6.93
N ASP A 55 -5.56 17.37 6.85
CA ASP A 55 -6.77 17.12 7.67
C ASP A 55 -7.28 15.67 7.55
N LEU A 56 -6.43 14.72 7.16
CA LEU A 56 -6.85 13.31 7.06
C LEU A 56 -6.44 12.56 8.34
N PRO A 57 -7.33 11.78 8.97
CA PRO A 57 -7.06 11.05 10.20
C PRO A 57 -6.13 9.83 10.01
N PHE A 58 -5.60 9.64 8.80
CA PHE A 58 -4.65 8.59 8.46
C PHE A 58 -3.66 9.08 7.41
N ILE A 59 -2.42 8.58 7.48
CA ILE A 59 -1.39 8.86 6.47
C ILE A 59 -1.81 8.20 5.17
N GLN A 60 -2.12 9.02 4.17
CA GLN A 60 -2.53 8.55 2.86
C GLN A 60 -1.31 8.25 1.99
N LEU A 61 -0.83 7.00 2.02
CA LEU A 61 0.10 6.47 1.01
C LEU A 61 -0.69 6.22 -0.29
N LEU A 62 -1.05 7.26 -1.05
CA LEU A 62 -1.41 7.00 -2.45
C LEU A 62 -0.13 6.87 -3.27
N ILE A 63 -0.08 5.82 -4.05
CA ILE A 63 0.82 5.70 -5.18
C ILE A 63 0.19 6.63 -6.25
N TYR A 64 0.75 7.81 -6.56
CA TYR A 64 0.36 8.58 -7.77
C TYR A 64 1.63 8.83 -8.60
N HIS A 65 1.45 8.78 -9.92
CA HIS A 65 2.45 8.90 -11.01
C HIS A 65 3.51 7.79 -11.15
N LEU A 66 3.28 6.93 -12.14
CA LEU A 66 4.01 7.06 -13.41
C LEU A 66 3.14 7.86 -14.38
#